data_AF-A0A7C2FR76-F1
#
_entry.id   AF-A0A7C2FR76-F1
#
_cell.length_a   1.000
_cell.length_b   1.000
_cell.length_c   1.000
_cell.angle_alpha   90.00
_cell.angle_beta   90.00
_cell.angle_gamma   90.00
#
_symmetry.space_group_name_H-M   'P 1'
#
loop_
_entity.id
_entity.type
_entity.pdbx_description
1 polymer ?
#
loop_
_entity_poly.entity_id
_entity_poly.type
_entity_poly.pdbx_seq_one_letter_code
_entity_poly.pdbx_strand_id
1 'polypeptide(L)'
;MRLVSWVWPVLFLGAAVGCAAGDGASPGPTPTPGPSSLSPRPADDRLQRGPAYLEASELTELETYPPQYLLTLRGSLPTPCHEARARVERDDASGEIRVEVYSLVAPDRACAQVLAPFEGRVPLGAATRRYQVLVNGAPVGAIGP
;
A
#
# COMPACT_ATOMS: atom_id res chain seq x y z
N MET A 1 -10.17 -41.95 66.37
CA MET A 1 -8.92 -42.56 65.89
C MET A 1 -8.63 -41.98 64.50
N ARG A 2 -7.54 -41.32 64.16
CA ARG A 2 -6.30 -40.91 64.82
C ARG A 2 -5.77 -39.68 64.06
N LEU A 3 -5.36 -38.65 64.78
CA LEU A 3 -4.37 -37.68 64.34
C LEU A 3 -3.04 -38.41 64.10
N VAL A 4 -2.35 -38.13 62.98
CA VAL A 4 -0.87 -38.14 62.93
C VAL A 4 -0.42 -37.06 61.95
N SER A 5 0.21 -36.05 62.54
CA SER A 5 1.14 -35.11 61.93
C SER A 5 2.50 -35.79 61.71
N TRP A 6 3.24 -35.44 60.65
CA TRP A 6 4.69 -35.10 60.66
C TRP A 6 5.27 -35.17 59.22
N VAL A 7 5.72 -34.05 58.65
CA VAL A 7 7.09 -33.47 58.67
C VAL A 7 7.83 -33.72 57.33
N TRP A 8 8.23 -32.60 56.72
CA TRP A 8 9.13 -32.33 55.58
C TRP A 8 10.46 -33.10 55.55
N PRO A 9 11.10 -33.25 54.37
CA PRO A 9 12.04 -32.24 53.80
C PRO A 9 11.80 -31.98 52.29
N VAL A 10 11.88 -30.75 51.76
CA VAL A 10 13.05 -29.90 51.45
C VAL A 10 13.95 -30.44 50.31
N LEU A 11 14.16 -29.53 49.34
CA LEU A 11 15.22 -29.42 48.32
C LEU A 11 15.11 -30.19 46.99
N PHE A 12 14.99 -29.44 45.89
CA PHE A 12 15.99 -29.29 44.80
C PHE A 12 15.35 -28.39 43.72
N LEU A 13 15.56 -27.08 43.77
CA LEU A 13 16.61 -26.37 43.02
C LEU A 13 16.65 -26.76 41.53
N GLY A 14 16.01 -25.93 40.70
CA GLY A 14 16.03 -26.04 39.24
C GLY A 14 15.55 -24.75 38.59
N ALA A 15 16.14 -23.60 38.96
CA ALA A 15 15.90 -22.34 38.26
C ALA A 15 16.70 -22.35 36.94
N ALA A 16 16.10 -22.88 35.88
CA ALA A 16 16.56 -22.61 34.52
C ALA A 16 16.11 -21.18 34.15
N VAL A 17 17.00 -20.21 34.31
CA VAL A 17 16.87 -18.89 33.67
C VAL A 17 17.02 -19.12 32.17
N GLY A 18 15.89 -19.29 31.48
CA GLY A 18 15.84 -19.21 30.04
C GLY A 18 15.95 -17.75 29.63
N CYS A 19 17.07 -17.34 29.05
CA CYS A 19 17.14 -16.11 28.27
C CYS A 19 16.20 -16.26 27.07
N ALA A 20 14.99 -15.72 27.18
CA ALA A 20 14.18 -15.41 26.01
C ALA A 20 14.86 -14.20 25.33
N ALA A 21 15.80 -14.49 24.43
CA ALA A 21 16.20 -13.53 23.41
C ALA A 21 14.98 -13.34 22.51
N GLY A 22 14.13 -12.37 22.87
CA GLY A 22 13.20 -11.79 21.93
C GLY A 22 14.04 -11.03 20.91
N ASP A 23 14.40 -11.70 19.81
CA ASP A 23 14.90 -11.02 18.63
C ASP A 23 13.79 -10.11 18.14
N GLY A 24 13.81 -8.87 18.63
CA GLY A 24 13.00 -7.77 18.13
C GLY A 24 13.49 -7.42 16.74
N ALA A 25 13.18 -8.28 15.76
CA ALA A 25 13.28 -7.93 14.36
C ALA A 25 12.36 -6.74 14.15
N SER A 26 12.94 -5.55 14.09
CA SER A 26 12.21 -4.34 13.70
C SER A 26 11.52 -4.66 12.38
N PRO A 27 10.19 -4.52 12.28
CA PRO A 27 9.52 -4.73 11.01
C PRO A 27 10.16 -3.79 9.99
N GLY A 28 10.64 -4.36 8.89
CA GLY A 28 11.30 -3.59 7.84
C GLY A 28 10.34 -2.56 7.21
N PRO A 29 10.86 -1.62 6.41
CA PRO A 29 10.02 -0.63 5.73
C PRO A 29 8.85 -1.28 4.99
N THR A 30 7.66 -0.70 5.19
CA THR A 30 6.40 -1.12 4.58
C THR A 30 6.02 -0.10 3.50
N PRO A 31 5.55 -0.51 2.31
CA PRO A 31 5.40 0.37 1.14
C PRO A 31 4.34 1.45 1.34
N THR A 32 4.76 2.63 1.79
CA THR A 32 3.87 3.73 2.10
C THR A 32 3.84 4.69 0.92
N PRO A 33 2.68 4.88 0.28
CA PRO A 33 2.58 5.74 -0.88
C PRO A 33 2.93 7.19 -0.53
N GLY A 34 3.77 7.81 -1.35
CA GLY A 34 4.11 9.22 -1.23
C GLY A 34 3.07 10.13 -1.87
N PRO A 35 3.07 11.45 -1.55
CA PRO A 35 2.25 12.41 -2.28
C PRO A 35 2.65 12.43 -3.76
N SER A 36 1.65 12.57 -4.63
CA SER A 36 1.83 12.64 -6.08
C SER A 36 0.86 13.65 -6.69
N SER A 37 1.08 14.00 -7.97
CA SER A 37 0.12 14.81 -8.74
C SER A 37 -1.26 14.14 -8.88
N LEU A 38 -1.33 12.82 -8.66
CA LEU A 38 -2.56 12.03 -8.72
C LEU A 38 -3.21 11.83 -7.34
N SER A 39 -2.62 12.30 -6.25
CA SER A 39 -3.20 12.11 -4.92
C SER A 39 -4.57 12.80 -4.79
N PRO A 40 -5.59 12.14 -4.20
CA PRO A 40 -6.88 12.76 -3.93
C PRO A 40 -6.73 13.99 -3.04
N ARG A 41 -7.54 15.02 -3.30
CA ARG A 41 -7.52 16.30 -2.59
C ARG A 41 -8.85 16.49 -1.84
N PRO A 42 -8.88 17.20 -0.70
CA PRO A 42 -10.14 17.46 0.02
C PRO A 42 -11.23 18.14 -0.81
N ALA A 43 -10.86 18.96 -1.80
CA ALA A 43 -11.83 19.63 -2.67
C ALA A 43 -12.48 18.70 -3.72
N ASP A 44 -11.95 17.48 -3.89
CA ASP A 44 -12.43 16.51 -4.87
C ASP A 44 -13.82 15.96 -4.54
N ASP A 45 -14.27 16.05 -3.28
CA ASP A 45 -15.59 15.58 -2.83
C ASP A 45 -16.77 16.30 -3.51
N ARG A 46 -16.50 17.45 -4.14
CA ARG A 46 -17.49 18.23 -4.91
C ARG A 46 -17.48 17.91 -6.41
N LEU A 47 -16.58 17.04 -6.85
CA LEU A 47 -16.40 16.67 -8.24
C LEU A 47 -17.11 15.35 -8.53
N GLN A 48 -17.59 15.21 -9.76
CA GLN A 48 -18.16 13.98 -10.24
C GLN A 48 -17.05 13.01 -10.67
N ARG A 49 -17.13 11.76 -10.20
CA ARG A 49 -16.23 10.69 -10.62
C ARG A 49 -16.60 10.16 -12.01
N GLY A 50 -15.57 9.93 -12.82
CA GLY A 50 -15.66 9.30 -14.14
C GLY A 50 -14.52 8.30 -14.36
N PRO A 51 -14.51 7.62 -15.52
CA PRO A 51 -13.46 6.66 -15.86
C PRO A 51 -12.15 7.36 -16.22
N ALA A 52 -11.04 6.66 -16.00
CA ALA A 52 -9.76 6.95 -16.63
C ALA A 52 -9.38 5.73 -17.49
N TYR A 53 -9.09 5.95 -18.77
CA TYR A 53 -8.74 4.89 -19.69
C TYR A 53 -7.23 4.67 -19.62
N LEU A 54 -6.78 3.57 -19.02
CA LEU A 54 -5.35 3.27 -18.90
C LEU A 54 -4.85 2.58 -20.16
N GLU A 55 -3.73 3.06 -20.70
CA GLU A 55 -3.01 2.41 -21.80
C GLU A 55 -1.76 1.67 -21.29
N ALA A 56 -1.10 2.22 -20.26
CA ALA A 56 0.08 1.60 -19.68
C ALA A 56 0.14 1.79 -18.16
N SER A 57 0.67 0.77 -17.49
CA SER A 57 0.99 0.77 -16.06
C SER A 57 2.35 0.11 -15.91
N GLU A 58 3.36 0.88 -15.54
CA GLU A 58 4.75 0.45 -15.51
C GLU A 58 5.29 0.59 -14.08
N LEU A 59 5.86 -0.50 -13.57
CA LEU A 59 6.49 -0.51 -12.26
C LEU A 59 8.00 -0.36 -12.43
N THR A 60 8.59 0.60 -11.73
CA THR A 60 10.03 0.86 -11.75
C THR A 60 10.58 0.74 -10.33
N GLU A 61 11.60 -0.09 -10.18
CA GLU A 61 12.43 -0.14 -8.98
C GLU A 61 13.54 0.92 -9.10
N LEU A 62 13.73 1.70 -8.06
CA LEU A 62 14.76 2.72 -7.98
C LEU A 62 15.95 2.17 -7.20
N GLU A 63 17.16 2.43 -7.73
CA GLU A 63 18.46 2.02 -7.18
C GLU A 63 18.83 2.81 -5.89
N THR A 64 18.01 2.66 -4.85
CA THR A 64 18.21 3.25 -3.52
C THR A 64 18.14 2.17 -2.45
N TYR A 65 18.49 2.52 -1.21
CA TYR A 65 18.55 1.54 -0.11
C TYR A 65 17.71 2.01 1.09
N PRO A 66 16.61 1.30 1.43
CA PRO A 66 16.01 0.17 0.71
C PRO A 66 15.45 0.57 -0.67
N PRO A 67 15.31 -0.37 -1.64
CA PRO A 67 14.75 -0.06 -2.96
C PRO A 67 13.37 0.58 -2.87
N GLN A 68 13.17 1.65 -3.64
CA GLN A 68 11.90 2.38 -3.70
C GLN A 68 11.19 2.04 -4.99
N TYR A 69 9.86 1.88 -4.94
CA TYR A 69 9.07 1.51 -6.10
C TYR A 69 8.22 2.69 -6.58
N LEU A 70 8.20 2.89 -7.90
CA LEU A 70 7.44 3.93 -8.58
C LEU A 70 6.53 3.31 -9.63
N LEU A 71 5.23 3.59 -9.54
CA LEU A 71 4.26 3.20 -10.55
C LEU A 71 4.02 4.38 -11.51
N THR A 72 4.33 4.21 -12.78
CA THR A 72 4.02 5.18 -13.84
C THR A 72 2.75 4.75 -14.56
N LEU A 73 1.79 5.67 -14.67
CA LEU A 73 0.50 5.46 -15.29
C LEU A 73 0.37 6.38 -16.51
N ARG A 74 -0.03 5.82 -17.65
CA ARG A 74 -0.34 6.56 -18.87
C ARG A 74 -1.70 6.15 -19.40
N GLY A 75 -2.44 7.13 -19.89
CA GLY A 75 -3.82 6.93 -20.25
C GLY A 75 -4.45 8.11 -20.97
N SER A 76 -5.76 8.01 -21.14
CA SER A 76 -6.64 9.04 -21.66
C SER A 76 -7.79 9.31 -20.69
N LEU A 77 -8.21 10.57 -20.61
CA LEU A 77 -9.38 11.03 -19.87
C LEU A 77 -10.53 11.32 -20.84
N PRO A 78 -11.79 11.19 -20.40
CA PRO A 78 -12.96 11.42 -21.26
C PRO A 78 -12.98 12.80 -21.95
N THR A 79 -12.52 13.85 -21.25
CA THR A 79 -12.39 15.21 -21.78
C THR A 79 -11.19 15.93 -21.17
N PRO A 80 -10.71 17.06 -21.74
CA PRO A 80 -9.60 17.84 -21.17
C PRO A 80 -9.93 18.52 -19.83
N CYS A 81 -11.21 18.58 -19.46
CA CYS A 81 -11.65 19.12 -18.18
C CYS A 81 -11.55 18.13 -17.02
N HIS A 82 -11.43 16.84 -17.34
CA HIS A 82 -11.28 15.82 -16.33
C HIS A 82 -9.86 15.86 -15.78
N GLU A 83 -9.72 15.55 -14.50
CA GLU A 83 -8.41 15.40 -13.87
C GLU A 83 -8.27 13.98 -13.33
N ALA A 84 -7.13 13.35 -13.58
CA ALA A 84 -6.83 12.03 -13.05
C ALA A 84 -6.56 12.06 -11.54
N ARG A 85 -6.95 10.99 -10.84
CA ARG A 85 -6.59 10.69 -9.45
C ARG A 85 -6.27 9.21 -9.30
N ALA A 86 -5.45 8.89 -8.31
CA ALA A 86 -5.12 7.54 -7.91
C ALA A 86 -5.27 7.39 -6.40
N ARG A 87 -6.13 6.46 -5.96
CA ARG A 87 -6.21 6.03 -4.56
C ARG A 87 -5.37 4.76 -4.41
N VAL A 88 -4.48 4.74 -3.42
CA VAL A 88 -3.66 3.58 -3.13
C VAL A 88 -4.09 2.98 -1.81
N GLU A 89 -4.44 1.70 -1.84
CA GLU A 89 -4.82 0.90 -0.69
C GLU A 89 -3.88 -0.29 -0.59
N ARG A 90 -3.41 -0.57 0.61
CA ARG A 90 -2.51 -1.69 0.90
C ARG A 90 -3.22 -2.63 1.84
N ASP A 91 -3.17 -3.91 1.50
CA ASP A 91 -3.73 -5.01 2.27
C ASP A 91 -2.59 -5.96 2.67
N ASP A 92 -2.11 -5.80 3.91
CA ASP A 92 -0.97 -6.56 4.41
C ASP A 92 -1.30 -8.05 4.64
N ALA A 93 -2.60 -8.39 4.77
CA ALA A 93 -3.06 -9.76 4.97
C ALA A 93 -3.04 -10.55 3.65
N SER A 94 -3.52 -9.94 2.56
CA SER A 94 -3.45 -10.55 1.23
C SER A 94 -2.09 -10.35 0.54
N GLY A 95 -1.30 -9.37 0.98
CA GLY A 95 -0.06 -8.99 0.31
C GLY A 95 -0.33 -8.25 -1.01
N GLU A 96 -1.39 -7.45 -1.06
CA GLU A 96 -1.78 -6.69 -2.24
C GLU A 96 -1.63 -5.18 -2.03
N ILE A 97 -1.29 -4.48 -3.11
CA ILE A 97 -1.41 -3.03 -3.23
C ILE A 97 -2.36 -2.75 -4.38
N ARG A 98 -3.53 -2.22 -4.05
CA ARG A 98 -4.58 -1.87 -5.01
C ARG A 98 -4.51 -0.38 -5.30
N VAL A 99 -4.29 -0.04 -6.57
CA VAL A 99 -4.27 1.33 -7.07
C VAL A 99 -5.53 1.54 -7.92
N GLU A 100 -6.46 2.32 -7.38
CA GLU A 100 -7.67 2.71 -8.10
C GLU A 100 -7.41 4.04 -8.83
N VAL A 101 -7.41 4.00 -10.16
CA VAL A 101 -7.23 5.16 -11.03
C VAL A 101 -8.57 5.56 -11.63
N TYR A 102 -8.94 6.81 -11.39
CA TYR A 102 -10.21 7.39 -11.82
C TYR A 102 -10.01 8.84 -12.26
N SER A 103 -11.06 9.43 -12.81
CA SER A 103 -11.07 10.84 -13.18
C SER A 103 -12.15 11.60 -12.42
N LEU A 104 -11.96 12.91 -12.31
CA LEU A 104 -12.88 13.83 -11.65
C LEU A 104 -13.17 15.03 -12.55
N VAL A 105 -14.42 15.50 -12.55
CA VAL A 105 -14.84 16.69 -13.30
C VAL A 105 -15.88 17.49 -12.52
N ALA A 106 -15.92 18.80 -12.73
CA ALA A 106 -17.01 19.63 -12.20
C ALA A 106 -18.31 19.36 -12.99
N PRO A 107 -19.45 19.11 -12.31
CA PRO A 107 -20.68 18.61 -12.94
C PRO A 107 -21.28 19.54 -14.00
N ASP A 108 -21.09 20.86 -13.87
CA ASP A 108 -21.71 21.86 -14.76
C ASP A 108 -20.71 22.51 -15.73
N ARG A 109 -19.54 21.90 -15.92
CA ARG A 109 -18.50 22.48 -16.79
C ARG A 109 -18.75 22.13 -18.25
N ALA A 110 -18.94 23.14 -19.09
CA ALA A 110 -18.92 22.97 -20.54
C ALA A 110 -17.50 22.59 -21.01
N CYS A 111 -17.37 21.45 -21.69
CA CYS A 111 -16.10 20.86 -22.06
C CYS A 111 -16.13 20.32 -23.49
N ALA A 112 -15.00 20.46 -24.19
CA ALA A 112 -14.81 19.80 -25.49
C ALA A 112 -14.87 18.28 -25.32
N GLN A 113 -15.56 17.60 -26.22
CA GLN A 113 -15.76 16.14 -26.21
C GLN A 113 -14.64 15.45 -26.97
N VAL A 114 -13.42 15.53 -26.43
CA VAL A 114 -12.22 14.92 -27.01
C VAL A 114 -11.40 14.26 -25.91
N LEU A 115 -10.87 13.06 -26.17
CA LEU A 115 -10.01 12.40 -25.20
C LEU A 115 -8.74 13.23 -24.94
N ALA A 116 -8.36 13.34 -23.68
CA ALA A 116 -7.18 14.08 -23.26
C ALA A 116 -6.16 13.12 -22.63
N PRO A 117 -4.91 13.07 -23.13
CA PRO A 117 -3.91 12.19 -22.56
C PRO A 117 -3.52 12.65 -21.14
N PHE A 118 -3.15 11.70 -20.29
CA PHE A 118 -2.55 11.97 -19.00
C PHE A 118 -1.36 11.05 -18.74
N GLU A 119 -0.39 11.57 -18.00
CA GLU A 119 0.69 10.79 -17.40
C GLU A 119 0.80 11.19 -15.92
N GLY A 120 0.98 10.20 -15.05
CA GLY A 120 1.23 10.45 -13.64
C GLY A 120 2.06 9.35 -13.00
N ARG A 121 2.68 9.69 -11.87
CA ARG A 121 3.58 8.79 -11.15
C ARG A 121 3.10 8.66 -9.71
N VAL A 122 2.99 7.44 -9.23
CA VAL A 122 2.53 7.10 -7.88
C VAL A 122 3.70 6.41 -7.17
N PRO A 123 4.41 7.11 -6.26
CA PRO A 123 5.42 6.47 -5.44
C PRO A 123 4.73 5.46 -4.52
N LEU A 124 5.14 4.19 -4.57
CA LEU A 124 4.63 3.13 -3.70
C LEU A 124 5.47 2.96 -2.43
N GLY A 125 6.69 3.51 -2.44
CA GLY A 125 7.63 3.42 -1.33
C GLY A 125 8.42 2.10 -1.35
N ALA A 126 9.07 1.78 -0.23
CA ALA A 126 9.94 0.61 -0.11
C ALA A 126 9.19 -0.57 0.50
N ALA A 127 9.52 -1.78 0.05
CA ALA A 127 8.88 -3.01 0.52
C ALA A 127 9.92 -4.02 1.00
N THR A 128 9.75 -4.51 2.22
CA THR A 128 10.61 -5.57 2.82
C THR A 128 10.02 -6.97 2.74
N ARG A 129 8.84 -7.09 2.14
CA ARG A 129 8.22 -8.35 1.74
C ARG A 129 7.56 -8.16 0.38
N ARG A 130 7.24 -9.26 -0.28
CA ARG A 130 6.48 -9.29 -1.53
C ARG A 130 5.10 -8.65 -1.39
N TYR A 131 4.75 -7.76 -2.32
CA TYR A 131 3.36 -7.33 -2.57
C TYR A 131 3.03 -7.45 -4.05
N GLN A 132 1.84 -7.96 -4.38
CA GLN A 132 1.27 -7.90 -5.73
C GLN A 132 0.63 -6.53 -5.94
N VAL A 133 1.04 -5.81 -6.97
CA VAL A 133 0.45 -4.52 -7.36
C VAL A 133 -0.65 -4.77 -8.38
N LEU A 134 -1.84 -4.24 -8.10
CA LEU A 134 -3.00 -4.24 -8.99
C LEU A 134 -3.40 -2.82 -9.31
N VAL A 135 -3.65 -2.53 -10.58
CA VAL A 135 -4.19 -1.24 -11.04
C VAL A 135 -5.56 -1.47 -11.63
N ASN A 136 -6.60 -0.86 -11.04
CA ASN A 136 -8.00 -1.10 -11.41
C ASN A 136 -8.36 -2.60 -11.50
N GLY A 137 -7.79 -3.42 -10.61
CA GLY A 137 -7.98 -4.87 -10.55
C GLY A 137 -7.10 -5.69 -11.50
N ALA A 138 -6.35 -5.06 -12.41
CA ALA A 138 -5.42 -5.77 -13.28
C ALA A 138 -4.03 -5.89 -12.63
N PRO A 139 -3.40 -7.09 -12.62
CA PRO A 139 -2.06 -7.26 -12.05
C PRO A 139 -1.02 -6.56 -12.94
N VAL A 140 -0.15 -5.76 -12.33
CA VAL A 140 0.93 -5.03 -13.03
C VAL A 140 2.31 -5.64 -12.76
N GLY A 141 2.52 -6.15 -11.55
CA GLY A 141 3.78 -6.74 -11.14
C GLY A 141 3.85 -6.88 -9.62
N ALA A 142 5.00 -7.31 -9.12
CA ALA A 142 5.23 -7.41 -7.69
C ALA A 142 6.39 -6.51 -7.27
N ILE A 143 6.33 -6.02 -6.03
CA ILE A 143 7.41 -5.26 -5.38
C ILE A 143 7.92 -5.99 -4.15
N GLY A 144 9.13 -5.65 -3.72
CA GLY A 144 9.79 -6.29 -2.59
C GLY A 144 10.43 -7.64 -2.95
N PRO A 145 11.19 -8.22 -2.02
CA PRO A 145 11.87 -9.51 -2.21
C PRO A 145 10.88 -10.66 -2.42
#